data_AF-A0A7W1RWZ1-F1
#
_entry.id   AF-A0A7W1RWZ1-F1
#
_cell.length_a   1.000
_cell.length_b   1.000
_cell.length_c   1.000
_cell.angle_alpha   90.00
_cell.angle_beta   90.00
_cell.angle_gamma   90.00
#
_symmetry.space_group_name_H-M   'P 1'
#
loop_
_entity.id
_entity.type
_entity.pdbx_description
1 polymer ?
#
loop_
_entity_poly.entity_id
_entity_poly.type
_entity_poly.pdbx_seq_one_letter_code
_entity_poly.pdbx_strand_id
1 'polypeptide(L)'
;MKRILAAALAALATTTLVGTDDADKELGRWQDEIGRARAEYQSEVVKANDKAIRTLTRIAQREAKAGDLSAATDAWRAVLTIDHDVDEARDFFTAIGQLDQVLAEVAASDDPLAGLGGGAKPALVFSPGALLAPSGNVLETAFDQRTIEVVVGKAVGDGVLYEEGSEKVGLAIALVGDHVRFVIAANKDKAELSGAFDRSVPWTHLAVQFDKGEVSLWIDGKLAQKARSALATFPKHDGDGGLGSERKGSVADMKDNALSFRCAMFRMSKVARFTTNFQPATDALTDKTTLLAIGAENLRNLLAAHLAQPAPASPDETVAKDETKEKDAKDAKSAKSGKAPAGPTGVRIKAFANVPDDNISWQVQGDVFVAVK
;
A
#
# COMPACT_ATOMS: atom_id res chain seq x y z
N MET A 1 -49.98 44.88 34.57
CA MET A 1 -48.62 44.28 34.55
C MET A 1 -48.63 42.76 34.26
N LYS A 2 -49.40 42.28 33.25
CA LYS A 2 -49.51 40.84 32.89
C LYS A 2 -49.86 40.56 31.41
N ARG A 3 -49.55 41.46 30.47
CA ARG A 3 -49.94 41.29 29.04
C ARG A 3 -48.88 41.67 28.00
N ILE A 4 -47.59 41.76 28.38
CA ILE A 4 -46.51 42.11 27.43
C ILE A 4 -45.49 40.97 27.24
N LEU A 5 -45.58 39.88 27.99
CA LEU A 5 -44.58 38.78 27.94
C LEU A 5 -44.96 37.56 27.08
N ALA A 6 -46.06 37.60 26.32
CA ALA A 6 -46.52 36.45 25.52
C ALA A 6 -46.24 36.57 24.00
N ALA A 7 -45.74 37.71 23.52
CA ALA A 7 -45.53 37.94 22.08
C ALA A 7 -44.06 37.84 21.63
N ALA A 8 -43.11 37.73 22.57
CA ALA A 8 -41.67 37.65 22.25
C ALA A 8 -41.11 36.21 22.24
N LEU A 9 -41.91 35.19 22.57
CA LEU A 9 -41.50 33.79 22.57
C LEU A 9 -42.04 32.96 21.38
N ALA A 10 -42.75 33.60 20.45
CA ALA A 10 -43.31 32.94 19.25
C ALA A 10 -42.59 33.33 17.95
N ALA A 11 -41.47 34.06 18.03
CA ALA A 11 -40.71 34.54 16.87
C ALA A 11 -39.28 33.97 16.79
N LEU A 12 -39.00 32.88 17.51
CA LEU A 12 -37.67 32.24 17.52
C LEU A 12 -37.77 30.71 17.44
N ALA A 13 -38.52 30.20 16.46
CA ALA A 13 -38.55 28.76 16.14
C ALA A 13 -38.90 28.47 14.67
N THR A 14 -38.59 29.37 13.75
CA THR A 14 -38.38 29.01 12.33
C THR A 14 -36.88 28.84 12.10
N THR A 15 -36.28 27.89 12.82
CA THR A 15 -35.12 27.19 12.29
C THR A 15 -35.65 26.47 11.06
N THR A 16 -35.40 27.04 9.89
CA THR A 16 -35.61 26.33 8.63
C THR A 16 -34.85 25.02 8.76
N LEU A 17 -35.59 23.92 8.87
CA LEU A 17 -35.14 22.59 8.48
C LEU A 17 -34.66 22.74 7.03
N VAL A 18 -33.40 23.10 6.85
CA VAL A 18 -32.70 22.87 5.59
C VAL A 18 -32.73 21.35 5.49
N GLY A 19 -33.65 20.85 4.67
CA GLY A 19 -33.85 19.42 4.51
C GLY A 19 -32.51 18.81 4.14
N THR A 20 -32.16 17.70 4.80
CA THR A 20 -30.99 16.88 4.44
C THR A 20 -30.96 16.57 2.94
N ASP A 21 -32.13 16.55 2.30
CA ASP A 21 -32.34 16.46 0.85
C ASP A 21 -31.52 17.46 0.02
N ASP A 22 -31.31 18.69 0.48
CA ASP A 22 -30.56 19.68 -0.31
C ASP A 22 -29.05 19.40 -0.25
N ALA A 23 -28.55 18.94 0.90
CA ALA A 23 -27.15 18.54 1.06
C ALA A 23 -26.81 17.28 0.24
N ASP A 24 -27.71 16.29 0.22
CA ASP A 24 -27.55 15.07 -0.55
C ASP A 24 -27.61 15.35 -2.08
N LYS A 25 -28.48 16.27 -2.52
CA LYS A 25 -28.52 16.72 -3.91
C LYS A 25 -27.24 17.43 -4.33
N GLU A 26 -26.71 18.33 -3.49
CA GLU A 26 -25.45 19.01 -3.77
C GLU A 26 -24.26 18.04 -3.77
N LEU A 27 -24.23 17.06 -2.87
CA LEU A 27 -23.23 15.99 -2.90
C LEU A 27 -23.31 15.18 -4.20
N GLY A 28 -24.52 14.83 -4.66
CA GLY A 28 -24.73 14.17 -5.94
C GLY A 28 -24.22 14.98 -7.13
N ARG A 29 -24.54 16.29 -7.19
CA ARG A 29 -24.05 17.21 -8.23
C ARG A 29 -22.52 17.28 -8.24
N TRP A 30 -21.91 17.38 -7.07
CA TRP A 30 -20.46 17.41 -6.92
C TRP A 30 -19.81 16.09 -7.40
N GLN A 31 -20.41 14.93 -7.07
CA GLN A 31 -19.94 13.64 -7.57
C GLN A 31 -20.06 13.52 -9.09
N ASP A 32 -21.16 14.00 -9.67
CA ASP A 32 -21.36 14.05 -11.13
C ASP A 32 -20.34 14.96 -11.83
N GLU A 33 -20.05 16.13 -11.25
CA GLU A 33 -19.02 17.04 -11.75
C GLU A 33 -17.63 16.42 -11.72
N ILE A 34 -17.26 15.75 -10.63
CA ILE A 34 -16.01 14.98 -10.55
C ILE A 34 -15.99 13.85 -11.57
N GLY A 35 -17.10 13.14 -11.74
CA GLY A 35 -17.24 12.10 -12.76
C GLY A 35 -16.98 12.63 -14.16
N ARG A 36 -17.57 13.78 -14.51
CA ARG A 36 -17.34 14.46 -15.80
C ARG A 36 -15.91 14.92 -15.97
N ALA A 37 -15.33 15.59 -14.98
CA ALA A 37 -13.95 16.07 -15.03
C ALA A 37 -12.95 14.91 -15.21
N ARG A 38 -13.19 13.76 -14.56
CA ARG A 38 -12.39 12.55 -14.76
C ARG A 38 -12.56 11.96 -16.16
N ALA A 39 -13.78 11.88 -16.67
CA ALA A 39 -14.04 11.38 -18.01
C ALA A 39 -13.37 12.26 -19.09
N GLU A 40 -13.41 13.58 -18.93
CA GLU A 40 -12.73 14.53 -19.80
C GLU A 40 -11.21 14.34 -19.75
N TYR A 41 -10.63 14.25 -18.56
CA TYR A 41 -9.21 13.94 -18.37
C TYR A 41 -8.80 12.63 -19.07
N GLN A 42 -9.54 11.54 -18.86
CA GLN A 42 -9.26 10.25 -19.50
C GLN A 42 -9.36 10.32 -21.03
N SER A 43 -10.35 11.03 -21.55
CA SER A 43 -10.47 11.29 -23.00
C SER A 43 -9.24 12.03 -23.54
N GLU A 44 -8.76 13.06 -22.85
CA GLU A 44 -7.56 13.80 -23.26
C GLU A 44 -6.29 12.95 -23.17
N VAL A 45 -6.16 12.06 -22.16
CA VAL A 45 -5.06 11.09 -22.06
C VAL A 45 -5.08 10.12 -23.25
N VAL A 46 -6.24 9.55 -23.59
CA VAL A 46 -6.37 8.66 -24.76
C VAL A 46 -5.98 9.39 -26.05
N LYS A 47 -6.47 10.61 -26.28
CA LYS A 47 -6.08 11.42 -27.45
C LYS A 47 -4.59 11.70 -27.50
N ALA A 48 -3.97 11.97 -26.36
CA ALA A 48 -2.53 12.19 -26.25
C ALA A 48 -1.75 10.92 -26.60
N ASN A 49 -2.15 9.77 -26.04
CA ASN A 49 -1.55 8.47 -26.32
C ASN A 49 -1.66 8.09 -27.80
N ASP A 50 -2.85 8.21 -28.39
CA ASP A 50 -3.09 7.98 -29.82
C ASP A 50 -2.18 8.83 -30.71
N LYS A 51 -1.99 10.11 -30.34
CA LYS A 51 -1.11 11.03 -31.08
C LYS A 51 0.36 10.64 -30.93
N ALA A 52 0.77 10.23 -29.73
CA ALA A 52 2.12 9.75 -29.46
C ALA A 52 2.40 8.47 -30.25
N ILE A 53 1.53 7.45 -30.18
CA ILE A 53 1.61 6.20 -30.94
C ILE A 53 1.76 6.49 -32.43
N ARG A 54 0.86 7.28 -33.03
CA ARG A 54 0.95 7.65 -34.47
C ARG A 54 2.25 8.36 -34.84
N THR A 55 2.85 9.10 -33.92
CA THR A 55 4.11 9.82 -34.18
C THR A 55 5.30 8.88 -34.06
N LEU A 56 5.36 8.07 -33.01
CA LEU A 56 6.39 7.06 -32.78
C LEU A 56 6.39 5.99 -33.88
N THR A 57 5.22 5.49 -34.29
CA THR A 57 5.08 4.57 -35.43
C THR A 57 5.69 5.13 -36.71
N ARG A 58 5.42 6.41 -37.04
CA ARG A 58 6.02 7.06 -38.23
C ARG A 58 7.54 7.20 -38.11
N ILE A 59 8.05 7.50 -36.92
CA ILE A 59 9.50 7.54 -36.66
C ILE A 59 10.09 6.15 -36.87
N ALA A 60 9.52 5.13 -36.22
CA ALA A 60 10.00 3.76 -36.29
C ALA A 60 10.05 3.23 -37.73
N GLN A 61 9.00 3.46 -38.52
CA GLN A 61 8.95 3.11 -39.94
C GLN A 61 10.00 3.86 -40.78
N ARG A 62 10.23 5.15 -40.50
CA ARG A 62 11.23 5.96 -41.19
C ARG A 62 12.64 5.43 -40.91
N GLU A 63 12.98 5.19 -39.64
CA GLU A 63 14.30 4.70 -39.24
C GLU A 63 14.56 3.28 -39.77
N ALA A 64 13.54 2.41 -39.74
CA ALA A 64 13.62 1.08 -40.34
C ALA A 64 13.92 1.14 -41.85
N LYS A 65 13.25 2.05 -42.58
CA LYS A 65 13.51 2.27 -44.01
C LYS A 65 14.90 2.86 -44.29
N ALA A 66 15.44 3.66 -43.37
CA ALA A 66 16.79 4.20 -43.45
C ALA A 66 17.87 3.17 -43.10
N GLY A 67 17.48 2.00 -42.57
CA GLY A 67 18.40 0.95 -42.12
C GLY A 67 18.90 1.13 -40.69
N ASP A 68 18.42 2.12 -39.95
CA ASP A 68 18.74 2.31 -38.53
C ASP A 68 17.80 1.47 -37.66
N LEU A 69 18.13 0.18 -37.55
CA LEU A 69 17.34 -0.77 -36.77
C LEU A 69 17.37 -0.48 -35.27
N SER A 70 18.42 0.19 -34.75
CA SER A 70 18.49 0.56 -33.34
C SER A 70 17.45 1.62 -33.02
N ALA A 71 17.43 2.71 -33.80
CA ALA A 71 16.46 3.79 -33.60
C ALA A 71 15.02 3.33 -33.87
N ALA A 72 14.82 2.44 -34.84
CA ALA A 72 13.51 1.80 -35.08
C ALA A 72 13.06 0.97 -33.87
N THR A 73 13.97 0.18 -33.29
CA THR A 73 13.71 -0.64 -32.10
C THR A 73 13.31 0.23 -30.90
N ASP A 74 14.03 1.31 -30.65
CA ASP A 74 13.72 2.22 -29.54
C ASP A 74 12.34 2.88 -29.71
N ALA A 75 12.01 3.31 -30.93
CA ALA A 75 10.71 3.91 -31.23
C ALA A 75 9.56 2.88 -31.10
N TRP A 76 9.74 1.64 -31.56
CA TRP A 76 8.74 0.60 -31.41
C TRP A 76 8.56 0.14 -29.96
N ARG A 77 9.65 0.08 -29.18
CA ARG A 77 9.57 -0.19 -27.75
C ARG A 77 8.75 0.89 -27.04
N ALA A 78 8.99 2.16 -27.37
CA ALA A 78 8.21 3.27 -26.82
C ALA A 78 6.73 3.21 -27.20
N VAL A 79 6.37 2.67 -28.38
CA VAL A 79 4.97 2.39 -28.74
C VAL A 79 4.37 1.35 -27.79
N LEU A 80 5.07 0.22 -27.58
CA LEU A 80 4.59 -0.85 -26.69
C LEU A 80 4.46 -0.42 -25.23
N THR A 81 5.27 0.53 -24.75
CA THR A 81 5.13 1.17 -23.42
C THR A 81 3.85 2.01 -23.29
N ILE A 82 3.28 2.50 -24.41
CA ILE A 82 2.02 3.25 -24.37
C ILE A 82 0.83 2.30 -24.54
N ASP A 83 0.95 1.32 -25.45
CA ASP A 83 -0.07 0.32 -25.74
C ASP A 83 0.59 -0.98 -26.26
N HIS A 84 0.44 -2.07 -25.50
CA HIS A 84 1.05 -3.37 -25.77
C HIS A 84 0.39 -4.16 -26.91
N ASP A 85 -0.76 -3.69 -27.39
CA ASP A 85 -1.59 -4.34 -28.42
C ASP A 85 -1.44 -3.68 -29.81
N VAL A 86 -0.48 -2.78 -29.99
CA VAL A 86 -0.20 -2.20 -31.32
C VAL A 86 0.44 -3.24 -32.24
N ASP A 87 -0.38 -3.82 -33.11
CA ASP A 87 -0.02 -4.90 -34.04
C ASP A 87 1.29 -4.63 -34.80
N GLU A 88 1.50 -3.44 -35.35
CA GLU A 88 2.71 -3.16 -36.14
C GLU A 88 4.00 -3.22 -35.31
N ALA A 89 3.95 -2.82 -34.04
CA ALA A 89 5.10 -2.92 -33.14
C ALA A 89 5.37 -4.37 -32.78
N ARG A 90 4.31 -5.15 -32.52
CA ARG A 90 4.39 -6.58 -32.21
C ARG A 90 4.93 -7.37 -33.39
N ASP A 91 4.48 -7.07 -34.61
CA ASP A 91 4.95 -7.68 -35.85
C ASP A 91 6.44 -7.38 -36.07
N PHE A 92 6.89 -6.14 -35.83
CA PHE A 92 8.30 -5.78 -35.91
C PHE A 92 9.16 -6.63 -34.97
N PHE A 93 8.79 -6.70 -33.67
CA PHE A 93 9.55 -7.46 -32.70
C PHE A 93 9.46 -8.98 -32.91
N THR A 94 8.35 -9.46 -33.47
CA THR A 94 8.21 -10.86 -33.89
C THR A 94 9.18 -11.18 -35.03
N ALA A 95 9.27 -10.30 -36.03
CA ALA A 95 10.13 -10.50 -37.19
C ALA A 95 11.63 -10.60 -36.82
N ILE A 96 12.05 -9.92 -35.74
CA ILE A 96 13.43 -9.98 -35.23
C ILE A 96 13.62 -10.96 -34.07
N GLY A 97 12.58 -11.72 -33.68
CA GLY A 97 12.65 -12.73 -32.63
C GLY A 97 12.84 -12.19 -31.21
N GLN A 98 12.37 -10.97 -30.93
CA GLN A 98 12.54 -10.29 -29.63
C GLN A 98 11.22 -9.95 -28.91
N LEU A 99 10.05 -10.31 -29.46
CA LEU A 99 8.76 -9.91 -28.89
C LEU A 99 8.61 -10.25 -27.41
N ASP A 100 8.83 -11.51 -27.03
CA ASP A 100 8.64 -11.95 -25.64
C ASP A 100 9.58 -11.23 -24.67
N GLN A 101 10.84 -11.02 -25.07
CA GLN A 101 11.81 -10.27 -24.28
C GLN A 101 11.35 -8.81 -24.11
N VAL A 102 10.93 -8.16 -25.18
CA VAL A 102 10.51 -6.76 -25.15
C VAL A 102 9.21 -6.60 -24.38
N LEU A 103 8.24 -7.49 -24.50
CA LEU A 103 7.03 -7.45 -23.68
C LEU A 103 7.34 -7.68 -22.20
N ALA A 104 8.30 -8.54 -21.87
CA ALA A 104 8.76 -8.70 -20.48
C ALA A 104 9.48 -7.45 -19.95
N GLU A 105 10.33 -6.82 -20.77
CA GLU A 105 11.00 -5.55 -20.44
C GLU A 105 10.00 -4.41 -20.28
N VAL A 106 9.05 -4.30 -21.21
CA VAL A 106 7.98 -3.30 -21.20
C VAL A 106 7.06 -3.53 -20.01
N ALA A 107 6.63 -4.76 -19.72
CA ALA A 107 5.82 -5.07 -18.53
C ALA A 107 6.58 -4.76 -17.22
N ALA A 108 7.91 -4.94 -17.21
CA ALA A 108 8.74 -4.50 -16.10
C ALA A 108 8.87 -2.96 -16.02
N SER A 109 8.69 -2.24 -17.13
CA SER A 109 8.65 -0.77 -17.20
C SER A 109 7.25 -0.15 -17.04
N ASP A 110 6.19 -0.94 -17.30
CA ASP A 110 4.77 -0.63 -17.19
C ASP A 110 4.19 -1.08 -15.84
N ASP A 111 5.05 -1.55 -14.92
CA ASP A 111 4.77 -1.37 -13.49
C ASP A 111 4.34 0.12 -13.39
N PRO A 112 3.09 0.44 -13.00
CA PRO A 112 2.63 1.83 -12.94
C PRO A 112 3.52 2.69 -12.02
N LEU A 113 4.47 2.06 -11.32
CA LEU A 113 5.47 2.59 -10.41
C LEU A 113 6.91 2.62 -10.99
N ALA A 114 7.16 2.15 -12.22
CA ALA A 114 8.49 2.10 -12.86
C ALA A 114 8.93 3.42 -13.53
N GLY A 115 8.05 4.43 -13.60
CA GLY A 115 8.41 5.82 -13.92
C GLY A 115 9.40 6.47 -12.93
N LEU A 116 9.77 5.76 -11.86
CA LEU A 116 10.82 6.14 -10.90
C LEU A 116 12.17 5.41 -11.11
N GLY A 117 12.34 4.77 -12.28
CA GLY A 117 13.56 4.07 -12.67
C GLY A 117 13.61 2.65 -12.12
N GLY A 118 13.96 1.67 -12.95
CA GLY A 118 14.06 0.25 -12.64
C GLY A 118 15.12 -0.16 -11.60
N GLY A 119 15.32 0.64 -10.55
CA GLY A 119 16.03 0.29 -9.33
C GLY A 119 15.11 -0.43 -8.35
N ALA A 120 15.70 -1.16 -7.41
CA ALA A 120 14.92 -1.79 -6.35
C ALA A 120 14.18 -0.73 -5.53
N LYS A 121 12.84 -0.85 -5.41
CA LYS A 121 12.07 0.01 -4.50
C LYS A 121 12.62 -0.17 -3.07
N PRO A 122 12.96 0.93 -2.37
CA PRO A 122 13.09 0.88 -0.92
C PRO A 122 11.83 0.25 -0.36
N ALA A 123 12.00 -0.77 0.47
CA ALA A 123 10.87 -1.50 1.01
C ALA A 123 11.17 -1.94 2.43
N LEU A 124 10.13 -1.95 3.25
CA LEU A 124 10.13 -2.72 4.48
C LEU A 124 10.09 -4.20 4.13
N VAL A 125 10.86 -5.01 4.84
CA VAL A 125 10.83 -6.47 4.77
C VAL A 125 10.32 -6.96 6.11
N PHE A 126 9.18 -7.63 6.08
CA PHE A 126 8.56 -8.25 7.25
C PHE A 126 8.91 -9.73 7.27
N SER A 127 9.50 -10.16 8.38
CA SER A 127 9.65 -11.59 8.69
C SER A 127 8.34 -12.16 9.25
N PRO A 128 8.15 -13.48 9.30
CA PRO A 128 6.96 -14.07 9.93
C PRO A 128 6.77 -13.57 11.36
N GLY A 129 5.56 -13.11 11.68
CA GLY A 129 5.19 -12.53 12.98
C GLY A 129 5.74 -11.13 13.27
N ALA A 130 6.41 -10.47 12.31
CA ALA A 130 6.85 -9.10 12.47
C ALA A 130 5.65 -8.13 12.37
N LEU A 131 5.59 -7.16 13.29
CA LEU A 131 4.52 -6.17 13.38
C LEU A 131 5.09 -4.75 13.40
N LEU A 132 4.49 -3.86 12.62
CA LEU A 132 4.69 -2.43 12.69
C LEU A 132 3.38 -1.75 13.11
N ALA A 133 3.30 -1.28 14.35
CA ALA A 133 2.08 -0.74 14.94
C ALA A 133 2.19 0.77 15.17
N PRO A 134 1.22 1.60 14.76
CA PRO A 134 1.24 3.04 15.05
C PRO A 134 0.94 3.30 16.53
N SER A 135 1.49 4.37 17.09
CA SER A 135 1.17 4.84 18.43
C SER A 135 -0.09 5.71 18.43
N GLY A 136 -0.71 5.83 19.61
CA GLY A 136 -1.91 6.64 19.79
C GLY A 136 -3.19 5.91 19.34
N ASN A 137 -4.29 6.64 19.24
CA ASN A 137 -5.63 6.10 19.02
C ASN A 137 -6.14 6.30 17.58
N VAL A 138 -5.25 6.54 16.61
CA VAL A 138 -5.62 6.83 15.22
C VAL A 138 -6.48 5.71 14.61
N LEU A 139 -6.21 4.46 14.97
CA LEU A 139 -6.93 3.28 14.48
C LEU A 139 -8.29 3.11 15.17
N GLU A 140 -8.42 3.54 16.43
CA GLU A 140 -9.58 3.23 17.29
C GLU A 140 -10.82 4.09 17.02
N THR A 141 -10.71 5.16 16.24
CA THR A 141 -11.81 6.11 16.03
C THR A 141 -12.88 5.58 15.08
N ALA A 142 -14.16 5.83 15.40
CA ALA A 142 -15.27 5.55 14.50
C ALA A 142 -15.14 6.33 13.18
N PHE A 143 -15.63 5.75 12.08
CA PHE A 143 -15.53 6.38 10.76
C PHE A 143 -16.66 5.98 9.82
N ASP A 144 -17.08 6.93 8.98
CA ASP A 144 -18.01 6.65 7.88
C ASP A 144 -17.28 6.23 6.61
N GLN A 145 -15.99 6.58 6.50
CA GLN A 145 -15.15 6.29 5.35
C GLN A 145 -13.72 5.95 5.79
N ARG A 146 -13.12 4.96 5.12
CA ARG A 146 -11.71 4.63 5.28
C ARG A 146 -11.19 3.95 4.03
N THR A 147 -9.99 4.34 3.62
CA THR A 147 -9.23 3.64 2.57
C THR A 147 -7.90 3.21 3.15
N ILE A 148 -7.53 1.94 2.93
CA ILE A 148 -6.22 1.39 3.27
C ILE A 148 -5.58 0.88 1.98
N GLU A 149 -4.33 1.29 1.74
CA GLU A 149 -3.56 0.95 0.56
C GLU A 149 -2.22 0.34 0.96
N VAL A 150 -1.82 -0.72 0.27
CA VAL A 150 -0.55 -1.40 0.48
C VAL A 150 0.05 -1.76 -0.89
N VAL A 151 1.33 -1.45 -1.11
CA VAL A 151 2.08 -2.01 -2.24
C VAL A 151 2.94 -3.16 -1.72
N VAL A 152 2.48 -4.37 -2.01
CA VAL A 152 3.03 -5.62 -1.53
C VAL A 152 3.95 -6.19 -2.59
N GLY A 153 5.20 -6.48 -2.24
CA GLY A 153 6.15 -7.15 -3.12
C GLY A 153 6.14 -8.66 -2.89
N LYS A 154 7.27 -9.30 -3.22
CA LYS A 154 7.48 -10.75 -2.95
C LYS A 154 6.95 -11.15 -1.58
N ALA A 155 5.99 -12.07 -1.57
CA ALA A 155 5.31 -12.59 -0.39
C ALA A 155 5.36 -14.12 -0.32
N VAL A 156 5.71 -14.68 0.83
CA VAL A 156 5.82 -16.14 1.08
C VAL A 156 5.08 -16.49 2.36
N GLY A 157 4.26 -17.54 2.30
CA GLY A 157 3.40 -17.97 3.41
C GLY A 157 2.07 -17.22 3.45
N ASP A 158 1.21 -17.64 4.39
CA ASP A 158 -0.10 -17.06 4.65
C ASP A 158 -0.08 -16.24 5.94
N GLY A 159 -0.91 -15.20 6.02
CA GLY A 159 -0.94 -14.32 7.17
C GLY A 159 -1.56 -12.96 6.93
N VAL A 160 -1.43 -12.09 7.92
CA VAL A 160 -2.05 -10.75 7.95
C VAL A 160 -1.07 -9.71 7.39
N LEU A 161 -1.52 -8.97 6.38
CA LEU A 161 -0.81 -7.80 5.85
C LEU A 161 -1.07 -6.56 6.71
N TYR A 162 -2.33 -6.36 7.09
CA TYR A 162 -2.77 -5.23 7.90
C TYR A 162 -3.99 -5.62 8.74
N GLU A 163 -4.10 -5.06 9.93
CA GLU A 163 -5.32 -5.13 10.73
C GLU A 163 -5.52 -3.89 11.61
N GLU A 164 -6.77 -3.66 12.02
CA GLU A 164 -7.14 -2.83 13.17
C GLU A 164 -8.35 -3.43 13.91
N GLY A 165 -8.37 -3.26 15.23
CA GLY A 165 -9.47 -3.69 16.09
C GLY A 165 -9.36 -5.12 16.60
N SER A 166 -10.49 -5.83 16.67
CA SER A 166 -10.61 -7.18 17.22
C SER A 166 -11.57 -8.05 16.41
N GLU A 167 -11.70 -9.32 16.80
CA GLU A 167 -12.64 -10.30 16.23
C GLU A 167 -14.11 -9.84 16.28
N LYS A 168 -14.45 -8.96 17.24
CA LYS A 168 -15.80 -8.45 17.43
C LYS A 168 -16.07 -7.18 16.64
N VAL A 169 -15.07 -6.30 16.60
CA VAL A 169 -15.11 -5.01 15.91
C VAL A 169 -13.73 -4.75 15.33
N GLY A 170 -13.55 -4.99 14.05
CA GLY A 170 -12.24 -4.84 13.40
C GLY A 170 -12.27 -5.09 11.90
N LEU A 171 -11.16 -4.78 11.26
CA LEU A 171 -10.94 -5.07 9.85
C LEU A 171 -9.51 -5.59 9.62
N ALA A 172 -9.34 -6.41 8.60
CA ALA A 172 -8.04 -6.98 8.26
C ALA A 172 -7.90 -7.27 6.77
N ILE A 173 -6.67 -7.14 6.29
CA ILE A 173 -6.20 -7.57 4.97
C ILE A 173 -5.25 -8.74 5.20
N ALA A 174 -5.52 -9.89 4.60
CA ALA A 174 -4.72 -11.10 4.74
C ALA A 174 -4.40 -11.74 3.38
N LEU A 175 -3.30 -12.50 3.32
CA LEU A 175 -2.98 -13.39 2.21
C LEU A 175 -3.23 -14.84 2.64
N VAL A 176 -4.01 -15.57 1.85
CA VAL A 176 -4.35 -16.98 2.08
C VAL A 176 -4.25 -17.72 0.76
N GLY A 177 -3.25 -18.59 0.61
CA GLY A 177 -2.91 -19.19 -0.68
C GLY A 177 -2.61 -18.10 -1.72
N ASP A 178 -3.24 -18.21 -2.89
CA ASP A 178 -3.11 -17.25 -4.01
C ASP A 178 -4.23 -16.20 -4.00
N HIS A 179 -4.72 -15.84 -2.82
CA HIS A 179 -5.79 -14.86 -2.64
C HIS A 179 -5.45 -13.82 -1.60
N VAL A 180 -5.88 -12.59 -1.87
CA VAL A 180 -6.04 -11.55 -0.84
C VAL A 180 -7.45 -11.63 -0.29
N ARG A 181 -7.58 -11.54 1.04
CA ARG A 181 -8.85 -11.47 1.77
C ARG A 181 -8.94 -10.13 2.47
N PHE A 182 -10.08 -9.47 2.35
CA PHE A 182 -10.44 -8.31 3.16
C PHE A 182 -11.65 -8.66 4.01
N VAL A 183 -11.48 -8.59 5.33
CA VAL A 183 -12.53 -8.93 6.29
C VAL A 183 -12.86 -7.70 7.10
N ILE A 184 -14.16 -7.43 7.29
CA ILE A 184 -14.64 -6.49 8.31
C ILE A 184 -15.66 -7.20 9.20
N ALA A 185 -15.67 -6.86 10.49
CA ALA A 185 -16.71 -7.29 11.42
C ALA A 185 -17.06 -6.16 12.40
N ALA A 186 -18.35 -5.99 12.71
CA ALA A 186 -18.81 -5.20 13.85
C ALA A 186 -20.23 -5.62 14.26
N ASN A 187 -20.50 -5.74 15.56
CA ASN A 187 -21.87 -5.91 16.10
C ASN A 187 -22.70 -7.04 15.44
N LYS A 188 -22.06 -8.18 15.14
CA LYS A 188 -22.59 -9.37 14.42
C LYS A 188 -22.63 -9.25 12.90
N ASP A 189 -22.45 -8.07 12.34
CA ASP A 189 -22.24 -7.93 10.90
C ASP A 189 -20.81 -8.33 10.54
N LYS A 190 -20.68 -9.13 9.49
CA LYS A 190 -19.40 -9.53 8.92
C LYS A 190 -19.50 -9.46 7.40
N ALA A 191 -18.53 -8.81 6.77
CA ALA A 191 -18.36 -8.87 5.33
C ALA A 191 -16.94 -9.33 5.01
N GLU A 192 -16.83 -10.15 3.98
CA GLU A 192 -15.56 -10.68 3.52
C GLU A 192 -15.51 -10.60 1.99
N LEU A 193 -14.42 -10.02 1.49
CA LEU A 193 -14.10 -9.93 0.08
C LEU A 193 -12.83 -10.73 -0.19
N SER A 194 -12.73 -11.31 -1.38
CA SER A 194 -11.58 -12.05 -1.85
C SER A 194 -11.25 -11.68 -3.30
N GLY A 195 -9.96 -11.67 -3.63
CA GLY A 195 -9.48 -11.47 -4.99
C GLY A 195 -8.22 -12.30 -5.23
N ALA A 196 -7.92 -12.62 -6.49
CA ALA A 196 -6.72 -13.35 -6.85
C ALA A 196 -5.47 -12.50 -6.58
N PHE A 197 -4.42 -13.11 -6.02
CA PHE A 197 -3.14 -12.49 -5.72
C PHE A 197 -2.02 -13.33 -6.35
N ASP A 198 -1.38 -12.79 -7.39
CA ASP A 198 -0.27 -13.48 -8.05
C ASP A 198 1.04 -13.25 -7.30
N ARG A 199 1.54 -14.27 -6.60
CA ARG A 199 2.79 -14.18 -5.82
C ARG A 199 4.05 -14.09 -6.70
N SER A 200 3.93 -14.31 -8.01
CA SER A 200 5.04 -14.26 -8.95
C SER A 200 5.36 -12.84 -9.42
N VAL A 201 4.40 -11.92 -9.34
CA VAL A 201 4.62 -10.53 -9.74
C VAL A 201 5.51 -9.81 -8.72
N PRO A 202 6.36 -8.86 -9.17
CA PRO A 202 7.30 -8.20 -8.27
C PRO A 202 6.61 -7.31 -7.22
N TRP A 203 5.49 -6.69 -7.61
CA TRP A 203 4.70 -5.77 -6.82
C TRP A 203 3.23 -5.87 -7.21
N THR A 204 2.35 -5.86 -6.22
CA THR A 204 0.91 -5.75 -6.37
C THR A 204 0.42 -4.59 -5.52
N HIS A 205 -0.36 -3.70 -6.12
CA HIS A 205 -1.08 -2.68 -5.38
C HIS A 205 -2.40 -3.26 -4.87
N LEU A 206 -2.62 -3.16 -3.56
CA LEU A 206 -3.84 -3.56 -2.91
C LEU A 206 -4.49 -2.32 -2.30
N ALA A 207 -5.81 -2.19 -2.48
CA ALA A 207 -6.58 -1.24 -1.70
C ALA A 207 -7.90 -1.84 -1.23
N VAL A 208 -8.28 -1.47 -0.02
CA VAL A 208 -9.58 -1.77 0.55
C VAL A 208 -10.24 -0.49 1.00
N GLN A 209 -11.55 -0.43 0.85
CA GLN A 209 -12.32 0.75 1.16
C GLN A 209 -13.61 0.39 1.88
N PHE A 210 -13.90 1.13 2.93
CA PHE A 210 -15.23 1.26 3.53
C PHE A 210 -15.77 2.65 3.19
N ASP A 211 -16.96 2.71 2.60
CA ASP A 211 -17.62 3.97 2.23
C ASP A 211 -19.10 3.90 2.58
N LYS A 212 -19.47 4.40 3.76
CA LYS A 212 -20.85 4.49 4.24
C LYS A 212 -21.61 3.15 4.14
N GLY A 213 -20.90 2.06 4.40
CA GLY A 213 -21.39 0.70 4.33
C GLY A 213 -21.16 -0.07 3.04
N GLU A 214 -20.68 0.57 1.97
CA GLU A 214 -20.09 -0.17 0.86
C GLU A 214 -18.67 -0.59 1.22
N VAL A 215 -18.35 -1.87 1.03
CA VAL A 215 -16.98 -2.39 1.13
C VAL A 215 -16.48 -2.79 -0.25
N SER A 216 -15.24 -2.44 -0.57
CA SER A 216 -14.62 -2.81 -1.85
C SER A 216 -13.16 -3.18 -1.69
N LEU A 217 -12.73 -4.11 -2.54
CA LEU A 217 -11.38 -4.60 -2.69
C LEU A 217 -10.90 -4.31 -4.12
N TRP A 218 -9.73 -3.70 -4.22
CA TRP A 218 -9.09 -3.31 -5.46
C TRP A 218 -7.70 -3.93 -5.54
N ILE A 219 -7.36 -4.42 -6.73
CA ILE A 219 -6.07 -5.04 -7.03
C ILE A 219 -5.54 -4.39 -8.30
N ASP A 220 -4.35 -3.80 -8.22
CA ASP A 220 -3.71 -3.03 -9.29
C ASP A 220 -4.65 -1.98 -9.92
N GLY A 221 -5.36 -1.26 -9.05
CA GLY A 221 -6.32 -0.21 -9.43
C GLY A 221 -7.64 -0.72 -10.01
N LYS A 222 -7.82 -2.04 -10.21
CA LYS A 222 -9.06 -2.63 -10.73
C LYS A 222 -9.94 -3.13 -9.59
N LEU A 223 -11.24 -2.91 -9.70
CA LEU A 223 -12.21 -3.43 -8.73
C LEU A 223 -12.24 -4.97 -8.81
N ALA A 224 -11.77 -5.64 -7.76
CA ALA A 224 -11.81 -7.10 -7.67
C ALA A 224 -13.16 -7.58 -7.13
N GLN A 225 -13.63 -6.97 -6.04
CA GLN A 225 -14.92 -7.31 -5.45
C GLN A 225 -15.50 -6.13 -4.68
N LYS A 226 -16.83 -6.08 -4.57
CA LYS A 226 -17.55 -5.18 -3.67
C LYS A 226 -18.73 -5.87 -3.00
N ALA A 227 -19.11 -5.43 -1.82
CA ALA A 227 -20.31 -5.84 -1.12
C ALA A 227 -20.89 -4.69 -0.31
N ARG A 228 -22.11 -4.85 0.19
CA ARG A 228 -22.73 -3.92 1.12
C ARG A 228 -22.79 -4.56 2.50
N SER A 229 -22.26 -3.87 3.50
CA SER A 229 -22.43 -4.21 4.92
C SER A 229 -23.70 -3.55 5.45
N ALA A 230 -24.25 -4.06 6.56
CA ALA A 230 -25.35 -3.40 7.26
C ALA A 230 -24.88 -2.18 8.08
N LEU A 231 -23.57 -1.97 8.22
CA LEU A 231 -22.97 -0.85 8.94
C LEU A 231 -22.93 0.37 8.02
N ALA A 232 -23.54 1.49 8.40
CA ALA A 232 -23.31 2.77 7.73
C ALA A 232 -22.03 3.45 8.23
N THR A 233 -21.73 3.29 9.51
CA THR A 233 -20.55 3.82 10.18
C THR A 233 -19.81 2.65 10.83
N PHE A 234 -18.51 2.58 10.62
CA PHE A 234 -17.68 1.64 11.34
C PHE A 234 -17.51 2.14 12.79
N PRO A 235 -17.93 1.35 13.80
CA PRO A 235 -17.95 1.84 15.16
C PRO A 235 -16.54 1.97 15.73
N LYS A 236 -16.43 2.78 16.78
CA LYS A 236 -15.23 2.84 17.61
C LYS A 236 -14.91 1.43 18.13
N HIS A 237 -13.65 1.04 18.13
CA HIS A 237 -13.20 -0.22 18.70
C HIS A 237 -12.05 -0.03 19.68
N ASP A 238 -11.96 -0.96 20.62
CA ASP A 238 -10.80 -1.21 21.44
C ASP A 238 -9.97 -2.30 20.75
N GLY A 239 -8.76 -1.95 20.34
CA GLY A 239 -7.91 -2.88 19.62
C GLY A 239 -6.88 -2.12 18.83
N ASP A 240 -5.63 -2.31 19.24
CA ASP A 240 -4.50 -1.89 18.46
C ASP A 240 -4.46 -2.66 17.14
N GLY A 241 -3.70 -2.14 16.18
CA GLY A 241 -3.50 -2.77 14.89
C GLY A 241 -2.10 -2.51 14.37
N GLY A 242 -1.89 -2.86 13.11
CA GLY A 242 -0.62 -2.60 12.45
C GLY A 242 -0.43 -3.40 11.18
N LEU A 243 0.80 -3.36 10.69
CA LEU A 243 1.23 -4.00 9.47
C LEU A 243 2.07 -5.24 9.76
N GLY A 244 1.78 -6.31 9.01
CA GLY A 244 2.58 -7.51 8.86
C GLY A 244 2.33 -8.66 9.85
N SER A 245 1.53 -8.41 10.90
CA SER A 245 1.05 -9.49 11.75
C SER A 245 -0.28 -9.17 12.39
N GLU A 246 -0.93 -10.20 12.91
CA GLU A 246 -2.02 -10.04 13.86
C GLU A 246 -1.54 -9.82 15.30
N ARG A 247 -2.33 -9.08 16.05
CA ARG A 247 -2.45 -9.08 17.50
C ARG A 247 -3.53 -10.09 17.88
N LYS A 248 -3.45 -10.55 19.14
CA LYS A 248 -4.35 -11.58 19.65
C LYS A 248 -5.82 -11.16 19.47
N GLY A 249 -6.58 -11.98 18.73
CA GLY A 249 -7.99 -11.75 18.46
C GLY A 249 -8.25 -10.92 17.21
N SER A 250 -7.48 -11.12 16.14
CA SER A 250 -7.73 -10.52 14.83
C SER A 250 -9.07 -10.95 14.24
N VAL A 251 -9.70 -10.07 13.47
CA VAL A 251 -10.87 -10.42 12.65
C VAL A 251 -10.54 -11.37 11.49
N ALA A 252 -9.26 -11.44 11.09
CA ALA A 252 -8.81 -12.38 10.07
C ALA A 252 -8.82 -13.84 10.54
N ASP A 253 -8.70 -14.07 11.86
CA ASP A 253 -8.59 -15.40 12.51
C ASP A 253 -7.48 -16.26 11.88
N MET A 254 -6.27 -15.69 11.75
CA MET A 254 -5.15 -16.36 11.10
C MET A 254 -4.30 -17.11 12.13
N LYS A 255 -4.64 -18.39 12.37
CA LYS A 255 -3.96 -19.24 13.38
C LYS A 255 -2.46 -19.38 13.18
N ASP A 256 -2.00 -19.38 11.93
CA ASP A 256 -0.59 -19.53 11.56
C ASP A 256 -0.15 -18.33 10.72
N ASN A 257 0.32 -17.27 11.38
CA ASN A 257 0.89 -16.13 10.67
C ASN A 257 2.33 -16.41 10.22
N ALA A 258 2.46 -17.14 9.12
CA ALA A 258 3.73 -17.50 8.49
C ALA A 258 4.17 -16.51 7.40
N LEU A 259 3.42 -15.42 7.20
CA LEU A 259 3.64 -14.48 6.12
C LEU A 259 4.95 -13.70 6.30
N SER A 260 5.77 -13.74 5.26
CA SER A 260 6.87 -12.81 5.04
C SER A 260 6.62 -12.05 3.75
N PHE A 261 6.86 -10.74 3.73
CA PHE A 261 6.58 -9.93 2.56
C PHE A 261 7.42 -8.65 2.53
N ARG A 262 7.40 -7.99 1.36
CA ARG A 262 7.96 -6.64 1.19
C ARG A 262 6.82 -5.63 1.11
N CYS A 263 6.97 -4.48 1.78
CA CYS A 263 6.03 -3.37 1.71
C CYS A 263 6.78 -2.13 1.21
N ALA A 264 6.48 -1.70 -0.02
CA ALA A 264 7.05 -0.48 -0.59
C ALA A 264 6.23 0.76 -0.20
N MET A 265 4.93 0.57 0.02
CA MET A 265 4.01 1.66 0.33
C MET A 265 2.93 1.18 1.30
N PHE A 266 2.59 2.01 2.27
CA PHE A 266 1.37 1.91 3.07
C PHE A 266 0.68 3.27 3.11
N ARG A 267 -0.65 3.31 3.02
CA ARG A 267 -1.41 4.52 3.31
C ARG A 267 -2.74 4.17 3.96
N MET A 268 -3.13 4.95 4.96
CA MET A 268 -4.48 4.96 5.51
C MET A 268 -5.06 6.37 5.36
N SER A 269 -6.31 6.46 4.93
CA SER A 269 -7.00 7.73 4.70
C SER A 269 -8.42 7.73 5.27
N LYS A 270 -8.88 8.88 5.76
CA LYS A 270 -10.23 9.08 6.33
C LYS A 270 -11.35 9.28 5.29
N VAL A 271 -11.05 9.12 4.00
CA VAL A 271 -12.02 9.26 2.91
C VAL A 271 -11.94 8.03 2.00
N ALA A 272 -13.04 7.76 1.30
CA ALA A 272 -13.08 6.85 0.17
C ALA A 272 -12.33 7.48 -1.01
N ARG A 273 -11.41 6.73 -1.63
CA ARG A 273 -10.55 7.24 -2.73
C ARG A 273 -10.75 6.50 -4.04
N PHE A 274 -11.05 5.20 -3.98
CA PHE A 274 -11.10 4.34 -5.15
C PHE A 274 -12.47 4.43 -5.81
N THR A 275 -12.42 4.57 -7.13
CA THR A 275 -13.57 4.57 -8.02
C THR A 275 -13.17 3.77 -9.26
N THR A 276 -14.12 3.43 -10.12
CA THR A 276 -13.87 2.60 -11.32
C THR A 276 -12.80 3.15 -12.27
N ASN A 277 -12.45 4.44 -12.16
CA ASN A 277 -11.45 5.11 -13.00
C ASN A 277 -10.24 5.62 -12.19
N PHE A 278 -9.97 5.02 -11.03
CA PHE A 278 -8.86 5.44 -10.18
C PHE A 278 -7.55 4.78 -10.63
N GLN A 279 -6.52 5.60 -10.85
CA GLN A 279 -5.15 5.13 -11.03
C GLN A 279 -4.42 5.25 -9.69
N PRO A 280 -3.91 4.15 -9.12
CA PRO A 280 -3.13 4.17 -7.89
C PRO A 280 -1.98 5.16 -7.94
N ALA A 281 -1.82 5.94 -6.88
CA ALA A 281 -0.63 6.76 -6.71
C ALA A 281 0.59 5.86 -6.64
N THR A 282 1.71 6.35 -7.17
CA THR A 282 2.91 5.53 -7.28
C THR A 282 3.75 5.45 -6.00
N ASP A 283 3.37 6.26 -5.03
CA ASP A 283 3.94 6.37 -3.71
C ASP A 283 2.83 6.80 -2.74
N ALA A 284 3.09 6.75 -1.43
CA ALA A 284 2.17 7.21 -0.41
C ALA A 284 2.10 8.74 -0.41
N LEU A 285 1.40 9.31 -1.40
CA LEU A 285 1.13 10.75 -1.44
C LEU A 285 0.33 11.12 -0.19
N THR A 286 0.95 11.91 0.69
CA THR A 286 0.30 12.46 1.87
C THR A 286 -0.49 13.70 1.49
N ASP A 287 -1.75 13.74 1.90
CA ASP A 287 -2.61 14.92 1.80
C ASP A 287 -3.39 15.13 3.11
N LYS A 288 -4.24 16.16 3.17
CA LYS A 288 -5.05 16.51 4.36
C LYS A 288 -6.02 15.42 4.83
N THR A 289 -6.21 14.36 4.05
CA THR A 289 -7.07 13.22 4.38
C THR A 289 -6.28 11.96 4.72
N THR A 290 -4.95 12.02 4.65
CA THR A 290 -4.06 10.93 5.05
C THR A 290 -3.94 10.89 6.57
N LEU A 291 -4.15 9.71 7.14
CA LEU A 291 -4.02 9.44 8.59
C LEU A 291 -2.65 8.82 8.89
N LEU A 292 -2.24 7.86 8.08
CA LEU A 292 -0.94 7.19 8.17
C LEU A 292 -0.38 7.01 6.77
N ALA A 293 0.94 7.14 6.61
CA ALA A 293 1.64 6.83 5.37
C ALA A 293 2.98 6.14 5.63
N ILE A 294 3.44 5.34 4.69
CA ILE A 294 4.84 4.91 4.57
C ILE A 294 5.10 4.94 3.07
N GLY A 295 5.90 5.89 2.61
CA GLY A 295 6.27 6.04 1.20
C GLY A 295 7.76 5.81 0.94
N ALA A 296 8.16 5.88 -0.33
CA ALA A 296 9.54 5.71 -0.73
C ALA A 296 10.45 6.78 -0.13
N GLU A 297 10.00 8.04 -0.05
CA GLU A 297 10.76 9.12 0.59
C GLU A 297 11.00 8.84 2.08
N ASN A 298 9.96 8.38 2.79
CA ASN A 298 10.07 7.98 4.20
C ASN A 298 11.15 6.91 4.40
N LEU A 299 11.15 5.89 3.55
CA LEU A 299 12.12 4.79 3.61
C LEU A 299 13.53 5.23 3.24
N ARG A 300 13.69 6.11 2.24
CA ARG A 300 14.98 6.71 1.88
C ARG A 300 15.56 7.54 3.02
N ASN A 301 14.73 8.36 3.66
CA ASN A 301 15.17 9.19 4.79
C ASN A 301 15.59 8.33 5.99
N LEU A 302 14.84 7.27 6.30
CA LEU A 302 15.21 6.35 7.37
C LEU A 302 16.55 5.65 7.06
N LEU A 303 16.75 5.24 5.81
CA LEU A 303 18.01 4.65 5.39
C LEU A 303 19.17 5.65 5.50
N ALA A 304 19.00 6.86 5.00
CA ALA A 304 20.03 7.91 5.06
C ALA A 304 20.40 8.22 6.51
N ALA A 305 19.42 8.32 7.41
CA ALA A 305 19.63 8.52 8.83
C ALA A 305 20.42 7.37 9.47
N HIS A 306 20.15 6.12 9.08
CA HIS A 306 20.92 4.98 9.58
C HIS A 306 22.35 4.96 9.07
N LEU A 307 22.56 5.23 7.78
CA LEU A 307 23.90 5.27 7.17
C LEU A 307 24.76 6.43 7.71
N ALA A 308 24.12 7.50 8.20
CA ALA A 308 24.80 8.62 8.83
C ALA A 308 25.21 8.35 10.29
N GLN A 309 24.72 7.27 10.92
CA GLN A 309 25.15 6.91 12.28
C GLN A 309 26.63 6.52 12.24
N PRO A 310 27.49 7.07 13.12
CA PRO A 310 28.88 6.64 13.19
C PRO A 310 28.89 5.13 13.45
N ALA A 311 29.80 4.42 12.78
CA ALA A 311 30.01 3.00 13.04
C ALA A 311 30.11 2.80 14.56
N PRO A 312 29.38 1.83 15.15
CA PRO A 312 29.47 1.59 16.58
C PRO A 312 30.95 1.45 16.90
N ALA A 313 31.42 2.20 17.89
CA ALA A 313 32.81 2.13 18.32
C ALA A 313 33.16 0.65 18.43
N SER A 314 34.22 0.23 17.71
CA SER A 314 34.71 -1.15 17.79
C SER A 314 34.75 -1.48 19.28
N PRO A 315 34.14 -2.58 19.74
CA PRO A 315 34.15 -2.92 21.15
C PRO A 315 35.60 -2.82 21.61
N ASP A 316 35.86 -1.86 22.49
CA ASP A 316 37.21 -1.55 22.91
C ASP A 316 37.79 -2.88 23.37
N GLU A 317 38.93 -3.27 22.80
CA GLU A 317 39.64 -4.52 23.10
C GLU A 317 40.26 -4.47 24.51
N THR A 318 39.60 -3.78 25.44
CA THR A 318 39.74 -3.95 26.88
C THR A 318 39.05 -5.24 27.29
N VAL A 319 39.49 -6.34 26.66
CA VAL A 319 39.47 -7.65 27.30
C VAL A 319 40.27 -7.47 28.57
N ALA A 320 39.52 -7.43 29.68
CA ALA A 320 40.04 -7.61 31.01
C ALA A 320 41.04 -8.75 30.97
N LYS A 321 42.31 -8.41 31.20
CA LYS A 321 43.26 -9.33 31.84
C LYS A 321 42.72 -9.59 33.24
N ASP A 322 41.70 -10.43 33.35
CA ASP A 322 41.30 -10.99 34.64
C ASP A 322 42.00 -12.34 34.76
N GLU A 323 43.00 -12.33 35.63
CA GLU A 323 43.89 -13.44 35.91
C GLU A 323 43.09 -14.59 36.55
N THR A 324 43.16 -15.75 35.91
CA THR A 324 43.36 -17.06 36.54
C THR A 324 42.75 -17.28 37.93
N LYS A 325 41.62 -18.00 37.99
CA LYS A 325 41.42 -19.03 39.02
C LYS A 325 40.75 -20.27 38.45
N GLU A 326 41.64 -21.18 38.09
CA GLU A 326 41.44 -22.60 37.81
C GLU A 326 40.70 -23.29 38.97
N LYS A 327 39.57 -23.93 38.67
CA LYS A 327 39.12 -25.15 39.37
C LYS A 327 38.11 -25.94 38.53
N ASP A 328 38.62 -27.06 38.02
CA ASP A 328 37.98 -28.34 37.76
C ASP A 328 36.45 -28.40 37.58
N ALA A 329 36.02 -28.67 36.35
CA ALA A 329 34.95 -29.65 36.09
C ALA A 329 35.05 -30.21 34.67
N LYS A 330 35.21 -31.52 34.62
CA LYS A 330 35.34 -32.40 33.46
C LYS A 330 33.96 -32.64 32.82
N ASP A 331 33.98 -32.95 31.54
CA ASP A 331 32.89 -33.52 30.71
C ASP A 331 31.85 -32.55 30.11
N ALA A 332 32.13 -32.06 28.90
CA ALA A 332 31.07 -31.74 27.94
C ALA A 332 31.53 -31.93 26.48
N LYS A 333 30.78 -32.79 25.78
CA LYS A 333 30.88 -33.19 24.37
C LYS A 333 31.00 -32.00 23.40
N SER A 334 31.97 -32.13 22.50
CA SER A 334 32.10 -31.52 21.17
C SER A 334 30.75 -31.09 20.55
N ALA A 335 30.45 -29.79 20.57
CA ALA A 335 29.45 -29.17 19.70
C ALA A 335 30.15 -28.62 18.46
N LYS A 336 29.79 -29.19 17.31
CA LYS A 336 30.32 -28.83 15.98
C LYS A 336 29.85 -27.42 15.64
N SER A 337 30.78 -26.47 15.46
CA SER A 337 30.48 -25.09 15.07
C SER A 337 29.96 -25.05 13.63
N GLY A 338 28.64 -25.15 13.46
CA GLY A 338 27.98 -24.84 12.20
C GLY A 338 28.12 -23.35 11.91
N LYS A 339 28.75 -23.01 10.77
CA LYS A 339 28.80 -21.65 10.24
C LYS A 339 27.37 -21.13 10.11
N ALA A 340 26.99 -20.14 10.93
CA ALA A 340 25.67 -19.53 10.85
C ALA A 340 25.42 -19.01 9.42
N PRO A 341 24.25 -19.27 8.82
CA PRO A 341 23.91 -18.71 7.52
C PRO A 341 24.01 -17.18 7.59
N ALA A 342 24.49 -16.55 6.52
CA ALA A 342 24.52 -15.10 6.40
C ALA A 342 23.11 -14.58 6.64
N GLY A 343 22.90 -13.87 7.75
CA GLY A 343 21.62 -13.26 8.08
C GLY A 343 21.20 -12.25 7.01
N PRO A 344 19.90 -11.89 6.95
CA PRO A 344 19.41 -10.91 6.00
C PRO A 344 20.19 -9.59 6.14
N THR A 345 20.73 -9.09 5.02
CA THR A 345 21.36 -7.78 4.92
C THR A 345 20.28 -6.71 4.93
N GLY A 346 19.96 -6.17 6.11
CA GLY A 346 18.94 -5.13 6.24
C GLY A 346 19.11 -4.34 7.54
N VAL A 347 18.66 -3.09 7.51
CA VAL A 347 18.68 -2.21 8.69
C VAL A 347 17.46 -2.52 9.56
N ARG A 348 17.68 -3.03 10.77
CA ARG A 348 16.59 -3.24 11.73
C ARG A 348 16.06 -1.90 12.22
N ILE A 349 14.76 -1.67 12.04
CA ILE A 349 14.10 -0.43 12.48
C ILE A 349 13.69 -0.58 13.95
N LYS A 350 13.94 0.44 14.77
CA LYS A 350 13.46 0.49 16.17
C LYS A 350 12.24 1.39 16.35
N ALA A 351 12.17 2.48 15.57
CA ALA A 351 11.04 3.39 15.51
C ALA A 351 11.08 4.17 14.18
N PHE A 352 9.92 4.61 13.71
CA PHE A 352 9.77 5.49 12.55
C PHE A 352 8.78 6.61 12.90
N ALA A 353 9.12 7.88 12.64
CA ALA A 353 8.22 9.03 12.83
C ALA A 353 7.48 9.29 11.51
N ASN A 354 6.16 9.46 11.57
CA ASN A 354 5.36 9.63 10.36
C ASN A 354 5.05 11.09 10.03
N VAL A 355 4.84 11.35 8.74
CA VAL A 355 4.26 12.58 8.19
C VAL A 355 2.78 12.26 7.88
N PRO A 356 1.79 13.11 8.21
CA PRO A 356 1.91 14.53 8.56
C PRO A 356 1.73 14.88 10.04
N ASP A 357 1.47 13.92 10.93
CA ASP A 357 1.26 14.18 12.35
C ASP A 357 2.50 13.78 13.16
N ASP A 358 3.24 14.79 13.63
CA ASP A 358 4.43 14.63 14.47
C ASP A 358 4.15 13.84 15.77
N ASN A 359 2.88 13.63 16.13
CA ASN A 359 2.48 12.86 17.31
C ASN A 359 2.32 11.35 17.07
N ILE A 360 2.48 10.87 15.83
CA ILE A 360 2.38 9.44 15.53
C ILE A 360 3.77 8.85 15.29
N SER A 361 4.13 7.91 16.15
CA SER A 361 5.33 7.05 16.01
C SER A 361 4.93 5.62 15.69
N TRP A 362 5.82 4.86 15.04
CA TRP A 362 5.63 3.44 14.81
C TRP A 362 6.47 2.60 15.78
N GLN A 363 5.83 1.64 16.44
CA GLN A 363 6.44 0.61 17.26
C GLN A 363 6.72 -0.63 16.42
N VAL A 364 7.95 -1.13 16.49
CA VAL A 364 8.38 -2.36 15.80
C VAL A 364 8.38 -3.52 16.78
N GLN A 365 7.70 -4.61 16.44
CA GLN A 365 7.81 -5.89 17.13
C GLN A 365 8.31 -6.95 16.14
N GLY A 366 9.28 -7.76 16.55
CA GLY A 366 9.94 -8.72 15.67
C GLY A 366 10.97 -8.09 14.73
N ASP A 367 11.12 -8.69 13.55
CA ASP A 367 12.18 -8.39 12.58
C ASP A 367 11.60 -7.71 11.33
N VAL A 368 11.66 -6.38 11.35
CA VAL A 368 11.35 -5.49 10.22
C VAL A 368 12.64 -4.80 9.76
N PHE A 369 12.95 -4.93 8.47
CA PHE A 369 14.16 -4.37 7.88
C PHE A 369 13.84 -3.39 6.75
N VAL A 370 14.70 -2.41 6.50
CA VAL A 370 14.72 -1.73 5.19
C VAL A 370 15.63 -2.50 4.24
N ALA A 371 15.08 -2.92 3.11
CA ALA A 371 15.85 -3.42 1.98
C ALA A 371 16.22 -2.27 1.05
N VAL A 372 17.52 -2.17 0.78
CA VAL A 372 18.11 -1.32 -0.25
C VAL A 372 18.81 -2.25 -1.22
N LYS A 373 18.52 -2.14 -2.50
CA LYS A 373 19.29 -2.84 -3.52
C LYS A 373 19.77 -1.84 -4.54
#